data_AF-A0A1G1E3M1-F1
#
_entry.id   AF-A0A1G1E3M1-F1
#
_cell.length_a   1.000
_cell.length_b   1.000
_cell.length_c   1.000
_cell.angle_alpha   90.00
_cell.angle_beta   90.00
_cell.angle_gamma   90.00
#
_symmetry.space_group_name_H-M   'P 1'
#
loop_
_entity.id
_entity.type
_entity.pdbx_description
1 polymer ?
#
loop_
_entity_poly.entity_id
_entity_poly.type
_entity_poly.pdbx_seq_one_letter_code
_entity_poly.pdbx_strand_id
1 'polypeptide(L)'
;MNIEVAALLQDIGTLGFPDKILKKKENELDIVEKALLQQHPSLGQTALQQIKKLSDICLIIRHHHERYDGLGYPDNLRGEMIPAGSRIIAIADSLDILVNPWESHERYSADRAIHELEKEAGKSFDPNYVYKFIELLKDVKHEVTGADSIEIDISELKEGMILASDIKTRRGLLLIASGEVMQTSHLAKIKNFQRIDPVVTKILVRSH
;
A
#
# COMPACT_ATOMS: atom_id res chain seq x y z
N MET A 1 3.26 17.24 12.19
CA MET A 1 3.62 15.86 11.81
C MET A 1 2.83 15.49 10.57
N ASN A 2 3.51 15.24 9.44
CA ASN A 2 2.85 14.91 8.17
C ASN A 2 3.11 13.43 7.83
N ILE A 3 2.22 12.55 8.28
CA ILE A 3 2.35 11.09 8.09
C ILE A 3 2.20 10.72 6.61
N GLU A 4 1.35 11.43 5.86
CA GLU A 4 1.12 11.19 4.43
C GLU A 4 2.41 11.37 3.63
N VAL A 5 3.14 12.45 3.86
CA VAL A 5 4.44 12.68 3.19
C VAL A 5 5.48 11.65 3.63
N ALA A 6 5.45 11.22 4.89
CA ALA A 6 6.35 10.18 5.37
C ALA A 6 6.09 8.83 4.69
N ALA A 7 4.81 8.45 4.53
CA ALA A 7 4.41 7.23 3.82
C ALA A 7 4.82 7.26 2.35
N LEU A 8 4.60 8.39 1.65
CA LEU A 8 5.01 8.57 0.26
C LEU A 8 6.53 8.47 0.04
N LEU A 9 7.32 8.73 1.09
CA LEU A 9 8.79 8.77 1.02
C LEU A 9 9.47 7.64 1.81
N GLN A 10 8.72 6.69 2.36
CA GLN A 10 9.25 5.66 3.26
C GLN A 10 10.42 4.87 2.64
N ASP A 11 10.32 4.59 1.34
CA ASP A 11 11.29 3.79 0.58
C ASP A 11 12.33 4.61 -0.19
N ILE A 12 12.42 5.93 0.04
CA ILE A 12 13.36 6.80 -0.72
C ILE A 12 14.82 6.36 -0.61
N GLY A 13 15.18 5.67 0.47
CA GLY A 13 16.52 5.12 0.69
C GLY A 13 16.91 4.00 -0.27
N THR A 14 15.96 3.45 -1.04
CA THR A 14 16.20 2.40 -2.04
C THR A 14 16.74 2.93 -3.37
N LEU A 15 16.73 4.25 -3.61
CA LEU A 15 17.06 4.88 -4.90
C LEU A 15 18.48 4.53 -5.41
N GLY A 16 19.41 4.19 -4.51
CA GLY A 16 20.77 3.79 -4.85
C GLY A 16 20.98 2.28 -5.00
N PHE A 17 19.95 1.45 -4.84
CA PHE A 17 20.09 0.01 -4.84
C PHE A 17 20.07 -0.57 -6.26
N PRO A 18 20.78 -1.69 -6.51
CA PRO A 18 20.72 -2.37 -7.80
C PRO A 18 19.31 -2.90 -8.12
N ASP A 19 18.79 -2.61 -9.31
CA ASP A 19 17.51 -3.14 -9.82
C ASP A 19 17.36 -4.66 -9.65
N LYS A 20 18.46 -5.41 -9.85
CA LYS A 20 18.46 -6.87 -9.73
C LYS A 20 18.14 -7.36 -8.31
N ILE A 21 18.37 -6.53 -7.30
CA ILE A 21 18.04 -6.83 -5.89
C ILE A 21 16.60 -6.39 -5.61
N LEU A 22 16.20 -5.19 -6.08
CA LEU A 22 14.85 -4.67 -5.88
C LEU A 22 13.75 -5.53 -6.54
N LYS A 23 14.10 -6.29 -7.57
CA LYS A 23 13.19 -7.21 -8.28
C LYS A 23 13.13 -8.63 -7.69
N LYS A 24 13.87 -8.91 -6.62
CA LYS A 24 13.85 -10.23 -5.96
C LYS A 24 12.78 -10.26 -4.90
N LYS A 25 12.19 -11.44 -4.72
CA LYS A 25 11.30 -11.72 -3.59
C LYS A 25 12.10 -11.93 -2.31
N GLU A 26 11.45 -11.72 -1.17
CA GLU A 26 12.08 -11.87 0.15
C GLU A 26 12.72 -13.26 0.36
N ASN A 27 12.17 -14.31 -0.26
CA ASN A 27 12.70 -15.68 -0.20
C ASN A 27 13.82 -15.97 -1.22
N GLU A 28 14.09 -15.06 -2.16
CA GLU A 28 15.14 -15.16 -3.19
C GLU A 28 16.40 -14.35 -2.83
N LEU A 29 16.30 -13.45 -1.85
CA LEU A 29 17.40 -12.64 -1.36
C LEU A 29 18.35 -13.48 -0.50
N ASP A 30 19.64 -13.36 -0.76
CA ASP A 30 20.66 -13.87 0.16
C ASP A 30 20.82 -12.96 1.39
N ILE A 31 21.66 -13.40 2.35
CA ILE A 31 21.88 -12.68 3.62
C ILE A 31 22.45 -11.27 3.38
N VAL A 32 23.33 -11.09 2.40
CA VAL A 32 23.97 -9.81 2.09
C VAL A 32 22.97 -8.87 1.43
N GLU A 33 22.16 -9.39 0.52
CA GLU A 33 21.10 -8.64 -0.16
C GLU A 33 20.01 -8.20 0.82
N LYS A 34 19.63 -9.06 1.78
CA LYS A 34 18.73 -8.69 2.89
C LYS A 34 19.31 -7.59 3.76
N ALA A 35 20.58 -7.72 4.15
CA ALA A 35 21.26 -6.71 4.95
C ALA A 35 21.37 -5.36 4.23
N LEU A 36 21.53 -5.37 2.89
CA LEU A 36 21.48 -4.15 2.08
C LEU A 36 20.08 -3.53 2.10
N LEU A 37 19.04 -4.33 1.85
CA LEU A 37 17.66 -3.83 1.83
C LEU A 37 17.26 -3.23 3.18
N GLN A 38 17.63 -3.85 4.29
CA GLN A 38 17.35 -3.36 5.64
C GLN A 38 18.02 -2.01 5.97
N GLN A 39 18.94 -1.51 5.14
CA GLN A 39 19.55 -0.20 5.34
C GLN A 39 18.69 0.96 4.80
N HIS A 40 17.71 0.69 3.93
CA HIS A 40 16.96 1.77 3.28
C HIS A 40 16.25 2.74 4.26
N PRO A 41 15.76 2.36 5.45
CA PRO A 41 15.15 3.34 6.36
C PRO A 41 16.17 4.35 6.87
N SER A 42 17.37 3.87 7.21
CA SER A 42 18.49 4.71 7.66
C SER A 42 19.01 5.62 6.54
N LEU A 43 19.09 5.10 5.32
CA LEU A 43 19.47 5.88 4.15
C LEU A 43 18.41 6.93 3.80
N GLY A 44 17.13 6.58 3.91
CA GLY A 44 16.01 7.51 3.67
C GLY A 44 16.01 8.68 4.64
N GLN A 45 16.21 8.41 5.94
CA GLN A 45 16.44 9.46 6.93
C GLN A 45 17.63 10.36 6.54
N THR A 46 18.76 9.75 6.18
CA THR A 46 19.99 10.48 5.82
C THR A 46 19.80 11.38 4.60
N ALA A 47 19.05 10.91 3.60
CA ALA A 47 18.75 11.66 2.39
C ALA A 47 17.86 12.88 2.68
N LEU A 48 16.90 12.76 3.59
CA LEU A 48 15.89 13.80 3.84
C LEU A 48 16.22 14.76 4.99
N GLN A 49 17.07 14.36 5.95
CA GLN A 49 17.35 15.16 7.16
C GLN A 49 17.92 16.56 6.88
N GLN A 50 18.58 16.74 5.74
CA GLN A 50 19.14 18.04 5.34
C GLN A 50 18.08 19.00 4.80
N ILE A 51 16.89 18.49 4.45
CA ILE A 51 15.77 19.29 3.96
C ILE A 51 14.95 19.72 5.17
N LYS A 52 15.14 20.96 5.62
CA LYS A 52 14.50 21.51 6.83
C LYS A 52 12.97 21.30 6.91
N LYS A 53 12.26 21.27 5.78
CA LYS A 53 10.80 21.03 5.75
C LYS A 53 10.40 19.57 6.02
N LEU A 54 11.34 18.63 5.93
CA LEU A 54 11.13 17.19 6.06
C LEU A 54 11.81 16.60 7.31
N SER A 55 12.46 17.42 8.14
CA SER A 55 13.11 16.96 9.38
C SER A 55 12.17 16.15 10.27
N ASP A 56 10.90 16.57 10.33
CA ASP A 56 9.92 16.03 11.26
C ASP A 56 9.43 14.63 10.88
N ILE A 57 9.61 14.22 9.62
CA ILE A 57 9.23 12.89 9.12
C ILE A 57 10.41 11.91 9.09
N CYS A 58 11.64 12.38 9.26
CA CYS A 58 12.85 11.57 9.14
C CYS A 58 12.89 10.41 10.14
N LEU A 59 12.44 10.64 11.38
CA LEU A 59 12.32 9.58 12.38
C LEU A 59 11.21 8.58 12.01
N ILE A 60 10.12 9.06 11.42
CA ILE A 60 9.04 8.18 10.98
C ILE A 60 9.56 7.20 9.90
N ILE A 61 10.27 7.74 8.92
CA ILE A 61 10.90 6.97 7.83
C ILE A 61 11.99 6.05 8.36
N ARG A 62 12.78 6.45 9.35
CA ARG A 62 13.81 5.55 9.91
C ARG A 62 13.21 4.28 10.51
N HIS A 63 12.06 4.39 11.15
CA HIS A 63 11.54 3.34 12.03
C HIS A 63 10.30 2.62 11.49
N HIS A 64 9.92 2.81 10.22
CA HIS A 64 8.71 2.20 9.65
C HIS A 64 8.76 0.67 9.53
N HIS A 65 9.95 0.06 9.65
CA HIS A 65 10.13 -1.40 9.74
C HIS A 65 10.46 -1.90 11.16
N GLU A 66 10.36 -1.04 12.17
CA GLU A 66 10.39 -1.50 13.56
C GLU A 66 9.13 -2.33 13.85
N ARG A 67 9.31 -3.41 14.61
CA ARG A 67 8.21 -4.29 15.01
C ARG A 67 7.85 -4.02 16.46
N TYR A 68 6.56 -4.05 16.79
CA TYR A 68 6.09 -3.80 18.14
C TYR A 68 6.72 -4.72 19.21
N ASP A 69 7.10 -5.94 18.84
CA ASP A 69 7.81 -6.92 19.68
C ASP A 69 9.32 -6.65 19.85
N GLY A 70 9.89 -5.71 19.09
CA GLY A 70 11.31 -5.36 19.11
C GLY A 70 12.19 -6.21 18.20
N LEU A 71 11.62 -7.03 17.32
CA LEU A 71 12.39 -7.85 16.36
C LEU A 71 12.58 -7.16 14.99
N GLY A 72 12.21 -5.88 14.90
CA GLY A 72 12.33 -5.09 13.68
C GLY A 72 13.70 -4.44 13.54
N TYR A 73 13.80 -3.48 12.62
CA TYR A 73 15.04 -2.79 12.30
C TYR A 73 14.74 -1.31 11.97
N PRO A 74 15.72 -0.40 12.00
CA PRO A 74 17.16 -0.61 12.23
C PRO A 74 17.61 -0.67 13.69
N ASP A 75 16.83 -0.16 14.63
CA ASP A 75 17.27 0.09 16.01
C ASP A 75 16.63 -0.87 17.03
N ASN A 76 15.75 -1.78 16.58
CA ASN A 76 15.08 -2.79 17.41
C ASN A 76 14.23 -2.14 18.51
N LEU A 77 13.55 -1.05 18.17
CA LEU A 77 12.65 -0.36 19.09
C LEU A 77 11.44 -1.23 19.40
N ARG A 78 10.97 -1.17 20.65
CA ARG A 78 9.85 -2.00 21.13
C ARG A 78 8.69 -1.14 21.60
N GLY A 79 7.48 -1.57 21.25
CA GLY A 79 6.25 -0.97 21.74
C GLY A 79 6.13 0.52 21.40
N GLU A 80 5.79 1.32 22.39
CA GLU A 80 5.57 2.76 22.23
C GLU A 80 6.84 3.58 22.00
N MET A 81 8.03 2.98 22.13
CA MET A 81 9.29 3.64 21.74
C MET A 81 9.35 3.88 20.23
N ILE A 82 8.60 3.09 19.45
CA ILE A 82 8.46 3.29 18.02
C ILE A 82 7.58 4.54 17.79
N PRO A 83 8.03 5.51 16.97
CA PRO A 83 7.22 6.69 16.66
C PRO A 83 5.81 6.31 16.19
N ALA A 84 4.80 7.05 16.67
CA ALA A 84 3.41 6.75 16.34
C ALA A 84 3.16 6.71 14.82
N GLY A 85 3.76 7.63 14.06
CA GLY A 85 3.68 7.64 12.60
C GLY A 85 4.26 6.38 11.95
N SER A 86 5.36 5.83 12.48
CA SER A 86 5.97 4.60 11.96
C SER A 86 5.08 3.39 12.23
N ARG A 87 4.48 3.30 13.43
CA ARG A 87 3.51 2.24 13.77
C ARG A 87 2.28 2.26 12.85
N ILE A 88 1.81 3.43 12.46
CA ILE A 88 0.69 3.59 11.52
C ILE A 88 1.11 3.15 10.11
N ILE A 89 2.26 3.64 9.64
CA ILE A 89 2.77 3.31 8.30
C ILE A 89 3.02 1.81 8.15
N ALA A 90 3.61 1.14 9.14
CA ALA A 90 3.85 -0.30 9.10
C ALA A 90 2.58 -1.12 8.84
N ILE A 91 1.44 -0.70 9.42
CA ILE A 91 0.15 -1.36 9.21
C ILE A 91 -0.36 -1.09 7.78
N ALA A 92 -0.27 0.15 7.32
CA ALA A 92 -0.73 0.54 5.98
C ALA A 92 0.09 -0.14 4.87
N ASP A 93 1.41 -0.18 5.02
CA ASP A 93 2.36 -0.84 4.11
C ASP A 93 2.09 -2.34 4.04
N SER A 94 1.92 -2.99 5.20
CA SER A 94 1.58 -4.42 5.24
C SER A 94 0.23 -4.71 4.58
N LEU A 95 -0.78 -3.84 4.75
CA LEU A 95 -2.04 -4.01 4.04
C LEU A 95 -1.82 -3.92 2.53
N ASP A 96 -1.11 -2.89 2.05
CA ASP A 96 -0.86 -2.67 0.63
C ASP A 96 -0.15 -3.86 -0.02
N ILE A 97 0.86 -4.44 0.65
CA ILE A 97 1.56 -5.64 0.18
C ILE A 97 0.60 -6.84 0.05
N LEU A 98 -0.32 -7.03 1.01
CA LEU A 98 -1.28 -8.14 1.00
C LEU A 98 -2.34 -7.96 -0.10
N VAL A 99 -2.83 -6.73 -0.29
CA VAL A 99 -3.94 -6.45 -1.23
C VAL A 99 -3.46 -6.02 -2.61
N ASN A 100 -2.23 -5.59 -2.82
CA ASN A 100 -1.70 -5.15 -4.11
C ASN A 100 -0.32 -5.80 -4.37
N PRO A 101 -0.22 -7.14 -4.37
CA PRO A 101 1.08 -7.78 -4.52
C PRO A 101 1.67 -7.52 -5.90
N TRP A 102 2.92 -7.05 -5.92
CA TRP A 102 3.66 -6.70 -7.14
C TRP A 102 3.87 -7.89 -8.11
N GLU A 103 3.98 -9.12 -7.58
CA GLU A 103 4.41 -10.30 -8.36
C GLU A 103 3.71 -11.63 -7.98
N SER A 104 2.65 -11.58 -7.15
CA SER A 104 1.84 -12.76 -6.78
C SER A 104 0.62 -12.88 -7.69
N HIS A 105 0.22 -14.12 -8.01
CA HIS A 105 -1.04 -14.38 -8.71
C HIS A 105 -2.25 -14.31 -7.77
N GLU A 106 -2.06 -14.31 -6.45
CA GLU A 106 -3.16 -14.34 -5.47
C GLU A 106 -3.14 -13.07 -4.60
N ARG A 107 -4.02 -12.13 -4.97
CA ARG A 107 -4.40 -10.98 -4.16
C ARG A 107 -5.21 -11.44 -2.95
N TYR A 108 -4.89 -10.96 -1.76
CA TYR A 108 -5.69 -11.33 -0.59
C TYR A 108 -7.05 -10.62 -0.68
N SER A 109 -8.12 -11.33 -0.35
CA SER A 109 -9.39 -10.67 -0.08
C SER A 109 -9.21 -9.73 1.10
N ALA A 110 -10.00 -8.67 1.16
CA ALA A 110 -9.92 -7.73 2.27
C ALA A 110 -10.15 -8.43 3.63
N ASP A 111 -11.00 -9.45 3.70
CA ASP A 111 -11.23 -10.22 4.93
C ASP A 111 -10.01 -11.06 5.31
N ARG A 112 -9.34 -11.68 4.33
CA ARG A 112 -8.08 -12.41 4.56
C ARG A 112 -6.97 -11.46 5.00
N ALA A 113 -6.85 -10.29 4.39
CA ALA A 113 -5.86 -9.28 4.76
C ALA A 113 -6.09 -8.76 6.19
N ILE A 114 -7.34 -8.46 6.56
CA ILE A 114 -7.71 -8.10 7.94
C ILE A 114 -7.30 -9.20 8.92
N HIS A 115 -7.62 -10.46 8.62
CA HIS A 115 -7.25 -11.60 9.47
C HIS A 115 -5.74 -11.74 9.67
N GLU A 116 -4.93 -11.50 8.63
CA GLU A 116 -3.48 -11.50 8.76
C GLU A 116 -2.96 -10.33 9.61
N LEU A 117 -3.53 -9.13 9.48
CA LEU A 117 -3.19 -7.99 10.34
C LEU A 117 -3.53 -8.28 11.82
N GLU A 118 -4.67 -8.91 12.10
CA GLU A 118 -5.10 -9.28 13.46
C GLU A 118 -4.13 -10.28 14.12
N LYS A 119 -3.61 -11.26 13.36
CA LYS A 119 -2.62 -12.23 13.87
C LYS A 119 -1.29 -11.62 14.29
N GLU A 120 -0.95 -10.48 13.70
CA GLU A 120 0.29 -9.75 13.93
C GLU A 120 0.16 -8.61 14.95
N ALA A 121 -1.03 -8.43 15.52
CA ALA A 121 -1.28 -7.54 16.66
C ALA A 121 -0.39 -7.91 17.86
N GLY A 122 0.34 -6.94 18.39
CA GLY A 122 1.28 -7.13 19.50
C GLY A 122 2.61 -7.78 19.11
N LYS A 123 2.77 -8.22 17.86
CA LYS A 123 4.03 -8.72 17.29
C LYS A 123 4.64 -7.68 16.35
N SER A 124 4.20 -7.66 15.09
CA SER A 124 4.62 -6.66 14.12
C SER A 124 3.99 -5.31 14.44
N PHE A 125 2.72 -5.30 14.84
CA PHE A 125 1.91 -4.09 14.90
C PHE A 125 1.50 -3.73 16.31
N ASP A 126 1.33 -2.43 16.55
CA ASP A 126 0.68 -1.95 17.76
C ASP A 126 -0.78 -2.43 17.78
N PRO A 127 -1.18 -3.20 18.81
CA PRO A 127 -2.53 -3.75 18.90
C PRO A 127 -3.59 -2.64 18.92
N ASN A 128 -3.33 -1.51 19.58
CA ASN A 128 -4.29 -0.41 19.65
C ASN A 128 -4.54 0.24 18.28
N TYR A 129 -3.51 0.32 17.44
CA TYR A 129 -3.63 0.91 16.11
C TYR A 129 -4.19 -0.09 15.11
N VAL A 130 -3.81 -1.36 15.16
CA VAL A 130 -4.31 -2.35 14.21
C VAL A 130 -5.82 -2.57 14.36
N TYR A 131 -6.34 -2.64 15.59
CA TYR A 131 -7.78 -2.82 15.80
C TYR A 131 -8.59 -1.60 15.35
N LYS A 132 -8.12 -0.38 15.64
CA LYS A 132 -8.74 0.86 15.13
C LYS A 132 -8.68 0.94 13.61
N PHE A 133 -7.57 0.53 13.01
CA PHE A 133 -7.42 0.51 11.56
C PHE A 133 -8.40 -0.47 10.91
N ILE A 134 -8.60 -1.65 11.49
CA ILE A 134 -9.58 -2.64 11.02
C ILE A 134 -11.02 -2.13 11.15
N GLU A 135 -11.34 -1.45 12.25
CA GLU A 135 -12.64 -0.78 12.43
C GLU A 135 -12.90 0.22 11.30
N LEU A 136 -11.95 1.13 11.05
CA LEU A 136 -12.03 2.10 9.95
C LEU A 136 -12.17 1.43 8.57
N LEU A 137 -11.46 0.32 8.33
CA LEU A 137 -11.60 -0.42 7.06
C LEU A 137 -12.98 -1.02 6.87
N LYS A 138 -13.65 -1.46 7.95
CA LYS A 138 -15.03 -1.96 7.87
C LYS A 138 -15.99 -0.83 7.55
N ASP A 139 -15.80 0.35 8.13
CA ASP A 139 -16.61 1.53 7.83
C ASP A 139 -16.40 2.03 6.40
N VAL A 140 -15.15 2.07 5.91
CA VAL A 140 -14.85 2.41 4.51
C VAL A 140 -15.43 1.37 3.55
N LYS A 141 -15.39 0.07 3.90
CA LYS A 141 -16.14 -0.93 3.14
C LYS A 141 -17.62 -0.58 3.14
N HIS A 142 -18.25 -0.24 4.26
CA HIS A 142 -19.67 0.14 4.26
C HIS A 142 -19.99 1.40 3.42
N GLU A 143 -19.07 2.37 3.31
CA GLU A 143 -19.26 3.56 2.46
C GLU A 143 -19.00 3.29 0.96
N VAL A 144 -18.04 2.42 0.63
CA VAL A 144 -17.69 2.05 -0.75
C VAL A 144 -18.60 0.94 -1.28
N THR A 145 -18.88 -0.06 -0.45
CA THR A 145 -19.88 -1.14 -0.58
C THR A 145 -21.18 -0.76 0.14
N GLY A 146 -21.74 0.41 -0.19
CA GLY A 146 -23.21 0.46 -0.24
C GLY A 146 -23.63 -0.78 -1.03
N ALA A 147 -24.55 -1.58 -0.47
CA ALA A 147 -24.86 -2.99 -0.78
C ALA A 147 -25.36 -3.28 -2.23
N ASP A 148 -25.04 -2.39 -3.15
CA ASP A 148 -25.53 -2.22 -4.50
C ASP A 148 -24.31 -2.07 -5.43
N SER A 149 -23.47 -3.10 -5.55
CA SER A 149 -22.40 -3.12 -6.56
C SER A 149 -22.33 -4.45 -7.27
N ILE A 150 -22.22 -4.41 -8.59
CA ILE A 150 -22.14 -5.59 -9.46
C ILE A 150 -20.75 -5.65 -10.12
N GLU A 151 -20.20 -6.86 -10.24
CA GLU A 151 -19.00 -7.11 -11.03
C GLU A 151 -19.39 -7.21 -12.51
N ILE A 152 -18.76 -6.40 -13.35
CA ILE A 152 -18.94 -6.41 -14.80
C ILE A 152 -17.61 -6.59 -15.51
N ASP A 153 -17.66 -7.04 -16.77
CA ASP A 153 -16.49 -6.98 -17.64
C ASP A 153 -16.22 -5.54 -18.10
N ILE A 154 -14.95 -5.18 -18.27
CA ILE A 154 -14.57 -3.83 -18.73
C ILE A 154 -15.17 -3.47 -20.10
N SER A 155 -15.48 -4.47 -20.94
CA SER A 155 -16.17 -4.28 -22.21
C SER A 155 -17.65 -3.88 -22.05
N GLU A 156 -18.24 -4.12 -20.87
CA GLU A 156 -19.61 -3.77 -20.53
C GLU A 156 -19.73 -2.37 -19.90
N LEU A 157 -18.59 -1.73 -19.62
CA LEU A 157 -18.52 -0.40 -19.01
C LEU A 157 -19.11 0.66 -19.96
N LYS A 158 -20.07 1.44 -19.45
CA LYS A 158 -20.77 2.47 -20.20
C LYS A 158 -20.67 3.83 -19.51
N GLU A 159 -20.84 4.87 -20.30
CA GLU A 159 -21.00 6.23 -19.79
C GLU A 159 -22.17 6.29 -18.80
N GLY A 160 -21.98 7.01 -17.69
CA GLY A 160 -22.97 7.14 -16.61
C GLY A 160 -22.87 6.10 -15.49
N MET A 161 -22.12 5.01 -15.66
CA MET A 161 -21.88 4.05 -14.58
C MET A 161 -20.99 4.67 -13.49
N ILE A 162 -21.25 4.35 -12.22
CA ILE A 162 -20.40 4.80 -11.09
C ILE A 162 -19.45 3.68 -10.72
N LEU A 163 -18.15 3.96 -10.72
CA LEU A 163 -17.15 2.99 -10.31
C LEU A 163 -17.23 2.72 -8.80
N ALA A 164 -17.39 1.46 -8.42
CA ALA A 164 -17.26 1.00 -7.04
C ALA A 164 -15.82 0.53 -6.72
N SER A 165 -14.96 0.38 -7.74
CA SER A 165 -13.54 0.05 -7.60
C SER A 165 -12.68 0.85 -8.57
N ASP A 166 -11.43 1.13 -8.18
CA ASP A 166 -10.44 1.75 -9.07
C ASP A 166 -10.21 0.92 -10.35
N ILE A 167 -10.01 1.61 -11.47
CA ILE A 167 -9.52 1.01 -12.72
C ILE A 167 -8.02 1.25 -12.81
N LYS A 168 -7.24 0.15 -12.79
CA LYS A 168 -5.78 0.16 -12.89
C LYS A 168 -5.31 -0.67 -14.09
N THR A 169 -4.11 -0.39 -14.60
CA THR A 169 -3.44 -1.32 -15.54
C THR A 169 -2.96 -2.57 -14.81
N ARG A 170 -2.58 -3.62 -15.54
CA ARG A 170 -1.99 -4.84 -14.94
C ARG A 170 -0.72 -4.55 -14.14
N ARG A 171 0.01 -3.49 -14.47
CA ARG A 171 1.21 -3.04 -13.75
C ARG A 171 0.91 -2.08 -12.60
N GLY A 172 -0.36 -1.94 -12.21
CA GLY A 172 -0.77 -1.15 -11.04
C GLY A 172 -0.93 0.34 -11.30
N LEU A 173 -0.74 0.84 -12.53
CA LEU A 173 -0.95 2.25 -12.84
C LEU A 173 -2.45 2.60 -12.73
N LEU A 174 -2.81 3.51 -11.83
CA LEU A 174 -4.18 3.99 -11.67
C LEU A 174 -4.62 4.81 -12.90
N LEU A 175 -5.70 4.39 -13.54
CA LEU A 175 -6.29 5.10 -14.67
C LEU A 175 -7.46 5.98 -14.21
N ILE A 176 -8.36 5.43 -13.39
CA ILE A 176 -9.58 6.09 -12.91
C ILE A 176 -9.84 5.62 -11.48
N ALA A 177 -10.12 6.54 -10.57
CA ALA A 177 -10.42 6.23 -9.17
C ALA A 177 -11.87 5.73 -8.99
N SER A 178 -12.09 4.94 -7.95
CA SER A 178 -13.42 4.62 -7.44
C SER A 178 -14.21 5.88 -7.04
N GLY A 179 -15.54 5.82 -7.16
CA GLY A 179 -16.46 6.95 -6.94
C GLY A 179 -16.70 7.82 -8.17
N GLU A 180 -15.85 7.72 -9.20
CA GLU A 180 -16.01 8.47 -10.45
C GLU A 180 -17.21 7.98 -11.27
N VAL A 181 -17.93 8.94 -11.87
CA VAL A 181 -18.93 8.66 -12.91
C VAL A 181 -18.20 8.48 -14.24
N MET A 182 -18.47 7.39 -14.93
CA MET A 182 -17.85 7.09 -16.22
C MET A 182 -18.25 8.11 -17.28
N GLN A 183 -17.24 8.76 -17.87
CA GLN A 183 -17.38 9.71 -18.97
C GLN A 183 -16.79 9.15 -20.25
N THR A 184 -17.14 9.73 -21.40
CA THR A 184 -16.57 9.32 -22.70
C THR A 184 -15.03 9.42 -22.72
N SER A 185 -14.46 10.42 -22.04
CA SER A 185 -13.02 10.61 -21.88
C SER A 185 -12.34 9.47 -21.12
N HIS A 186 -12.99 8.94 -20.08
CA HIS A 186 -12.55 7.79 -19.31
C HIS A 186 -12.52 6.51 -20.16
N LEU A 187 -13.56 6.26 -20.95
CA LEU A 187 -13.63 5.11 -21.87
C LEU A 187 -12.53 5.18 -22.95
N ALA A 188 -12.26 6.38 -23.48
CA ALA A 188 -11.16 6.59 -24.43
C ALA A 188 -9.80 6.31 -23.79
N LYS A 189 -9.57 6.77 -22.55
CA LYS A 189 -8.35 6.50 -21.78
C LYS A 189 -8.13 5.00 -21.59
N ILE A 190 -9.15 4.26 -21.14
CA ILE A 190 -9.09 2.80 -20.99
C ILE A 190 -8.69 2.13 -22.31
N LYS A 191 -9.38 2.47 -23.41
CA LYS A 191 -9.12 1.89 -24.73
C LYS A 191 -7.71 2.15 -25.25
N ASN A 192 -7.16 3.35 -24.97
CA ASN A 192 -5.79 3.70 -25.34
C ASN A 192 -4.78 2.86 -24.56
N PHE A 193 -4.98 2.70 -23.25
CA PHE A 193 -4.09 1.90 -22.41
C PHE A 193 -4.16 0.42 -22.72
N GLN A 194 -5.33 -0.12 -23.08
CA GLN A 194 -5.48 -1.54 -23.39
C GLN A 194 -4.61 -2.02 -24.58
N ARG A 195 -4.11 -1.11 -25.42
CA ARG A 195 -3.14 -1.38 -26.50
C ARG A 195 -1.68 -1.36 -26.04
N ILE A 196 -1.38 -0.70 -24.92
CA ILE A 196 -0.03 -0.42 -24.43
C ILE A 196 0.29 -1.27 -23.19
N ASP A 197 -0.62 -1.29 -22.22
CA ASP A 197 -0.57 -2.06 -20.99
C ASP A 197 -2.00 -2.55 -20.65
N PRO A 198 -2.27 -3.87 -20.72
CA PRO A 198 -3.61 -4.40 -20.52
C PRO A 198 -4.24 -3.92 -19.21
N VAL A 199 -5.48 -3.46 -19.29
CA VAL A 199 -6.27 -3.02 -18.14
C VAL A 199 -6.90 -4.22 -17.45
N VAL A 200 -7.13 -4.14 -16.14
CA VAL A 200 -7.89 -5.17 -15.39
C VAL A 200 -9.27 -5.37 -16.04
N THR A 201 -9.66 -6.63 -16.25
CA THR A 201 -10.85 -6.99 -17.04
C THR A 201 -12.14 -7.03 -16.24
N LYS A 202 -12.07 -7.25 -14.92
CA LYS A 202 -13.21 -7.29 -14.01
C LYS A 202 -13.20 -6.05 -13.12
N ILE A 203 -14.33 -5.35 -13.06
CA ILE A 203 -14.49 -4.10 -12.33
C ILE A 203 -15.82 -4.09 -11.59
N LEU A 204 -15.85 -3.43 -10.43
CA LEU A 204 -17.08 -3.22 -9.67
C LEU A 204 -17.70 -1.88 -10.07
N VAL A 205 -18.99 -1.89 -10.38
CA VAL A 205 -19.81 -0.70 -10.59
C VAL A 205 -20.98 -0.69 -9.62
N ARG A 206 -21.43 0.48 -9.18
CA ARG A 206 -22.64 0.57 -8.34
C ARG A 206 -23.88 0.17 -9.16
N SER A 207 -24.74 -0.70 -8.62
CA SER A 207 -26.06 -0.97 -9.20
C SER A 207 -26.95 0.24 -9.01
N HIS A 208 -27.72 0.55 -10.04
CA HIS A 208 -28.70 1.63 -10.06
C HIS A 208 -29.92 1.32 -9.17
#